data_AF-A0A7W0H0E2-F1
#
_entry.id   AF-A0A7W0H0E2-F1
#
_cell.length_a   1.000
_cell.length_b   1.000
_cell.length_c   1.000
_cell.angle_alpha   90.00
_cell.angle_beta   90.00
_cell.angle_gamma   90.00
#
_symmetry.space_group_name_H-M   'P 1'
#
loop_
_entity.id
_entity.type
_entity.pdbx_description
1 polymer ?
#
loop_
_entity_poly.entity_id
_entity_poly.type
_entity_poly.pdbx_seq_one_letter_code
_entity_poly.pdbx_strand_id
1 'polypeptide(L)'
;MQAEPGADCGTRPSAAGAGMSAGGSRVDRAVDAAVAIATNHGVVVAQPSVLHCSNNVVVHLAPTPVVAKVAETSHRRQGAASIARELAIGRFLASRNAPTVPPATILPAGPHSTDGLKLAFWRYCPHDANAEPDGHAAGYSLAALHDALSGYPNELPPFTAQVEHAGAILVGEPLPALAASDRAFLTDLHKKLSATLAATPLRVRALHGEVHLGNLLAAAEGPRWVDFEAACMGPVEWDLTGLPNEALEAFPRVDRSLLGILRDVRSCCVAAWCWRSPGARTRAAAGRGVPPASAPTQAPLKTSHRLPTSAFARTGSWRGATLGGLRFRFPCEGAALLECCFARDG
;
A
#
# COMPACT_ATOMS: atom_id res chain seq x y z
N MET A 1 -2.78 12.59 48.04
CA MET A 1 -1.76 13.19 47.15
C MET A 1 -0.47 12.42 47.38
N GLN A 2 -0.21 11.43 46.52
CA GLN A 2 1.08 10.77 46.28
C GLN A 2 0.81 9.73 45.18
N ALA A 3 1.50 9.86 44.05
CA ALA A 3 1.45 8.96 42.92
C ALA A 3 2.85 8.34 42.78
N GLU A 4 2.90 7.01 42.80
CA GLU A 4 4.07 6.18 42.51
C GLU A 4 4.02 5.69 41.04
N PRO A 5 5.16 5.33 40.43
CA PRO A 5 5.34 5.20 38.99
C PRO A 5 5.16 3.77 38.47
N GLY A 6 4.77 3.66 37.19
CA GLY A 6 4.58 2.41 36.46
C GLY A 6 5.89 1.76 35.96
N ALA A 7 6.06 0.49 36.32
CA ALA A 7 6.91 -0.52 35.70
C ALA A 7 6.32 -0.98 34.34
N ASP A 8 7.00 -1.62 33.39
CA ASP A 8 8.40 -1.85 33.03
C ASP A 8 8.30 -2.50 31.63
N CYS A 9 9.06 -2.01 30.64
CA CYS A 9 9.02 -2.50 29.27
C CYS A 9 10.09 -3.59 29.11
N GLY A 10 9.64 -4.84 29.00
CA GLY A 10 10.43 -6.06 29.08
C GLY A 10 11.72 -6.07 28.26
N THR A 11 12.83 -6.09 29.00
CA THR A 11 14.17 -6.50 28.59
C THR A 11 14.23 -7.96 28.09
N ARG A 12 15.14 -8.20 27.14
CA ARG A 12 15.47 -9.50 26.51
C ARG A 12 16.06 -10.49 27.54
N PRO A 13 15.68 -11.79 27.57
CA PRO A 13 16.38 -12.76 28.40
C PRO A 13 17.72 -13.18 27.77
N SER A 14 18.73 -13.28 28.62
CA SER A 14 20.06 -13.85 28.34
C SER A 14 19.99 -15.34 27.98
N ALA A 15 20.87 -15.77 27.07
CA ALA A 15 20.96 -17.14 26.56
C ALA A 15 21.46 -18.13 27.61
N ALA A 16 20.69 -19.21 27.84
CA ALA A 16 21.18 -20.50 28.29
C ALA A 16 20.18 -21.61 27.92
N GLY A 17 20.57 -22.46 26.96
CA GLY A 17 20.14 -23.85 26.76
C GLY A 17 18.65 -24.18 26.60
N ALA A 18 18.20 -24.41 25.36
CA ALA A 18 17.29 -25.50 24.97
C ALA A 18 16.95 -25.46 23.46
N GLY A 19 17.15 -26.58 22.77
CA GLY A 19 16.40 -26.97 21.56
C GLY A 19 16.55 -26.10 20.30
N MET A 20 17.39 -26.55 19.36
CA MET A 20 17.35 -26.10 17.95
C MET A 20 15.96 -26.35 17.36
N SER A 21 15.13 -25.30 17.26
CA SER A 21 14.07 -25.24 16.26
C SER A 21 14.54 -24.29 15.16
N ALA A 22 14.80 -24.85 13.98
CA ALA A 22 15.21 -24.10 12.81
C ALA A 22 14.01 -23.37 12.21
N GLY A 23 13.91 -22.07 12.49
CA GLY A 23 12.98 -21.17 11.79
C GLY A 23 12.51 -20.00 12.65
N GLY A 24 13.31 -18.93 12.72
CA GLY A 24 12.86 -17.65 13.28
C GLY A 24 11.64 -17.09 12.54
N SER A 25 10.91 -16.16 13.15
CA SER A 25 9.73 -15.55 12.50
C SER A 25 10.13 -14.89 11.18
N ARG A 26 9.17 -14.67 10.27
CA ARG A 26 9.41 -13.95 9.00
C ARG A 26 10.16 -12.62 9.22
N VAL A 27 9.83 -11.92 10.31
CA VAL A 27 10.45 -10.66 10.68
C VAL A 27 11.90 -10.88 11.11
N ASP A 28 12.16 -11.85 11.99
CA ASP A 28 13.52 -12.14 12.46
C ASP A 28 14.43 -12.53 11.31
N ARG A 29 13.97 -13.43 10.43
CA ARG A 29 14.71 -13.84 9.23
C ARG A 29 15.03 -12.67 8.31
N ALA A 30 14.10 -11.73 8.14
CA ALA A 30 14.30 -10.55 7.32
C ALA A 30 15.32 -9.58 7.94
N VAL A 31 15.24 -9.36 9.27
CA VAL A 31 16.21 -8.54 10.00
C VAL A 31 17.60 -9.18 9.92
N ASP A 32 17.72 -10.47 10.22
CA ASP A 32 18.99 -11.20 10.19
C ASP A 32 19.64 -11.15 8.81
N ALA A 33 18.86 -11.37 7.73
CA ALA A 33 19.35 -11.28 6.36
C ALA A 33 19.83 -9.87 6.00
N ALA A 34 19.08 -8.83 6.38
CA ALA A 34 19.45 -7.45 6.13
C ALA A 34 20.74 -7.06 6.87
N VAL A 35 20.85 -7.43 8.15
CA VAL A 35 22.03 -7.19 8.98
C VAL A 35 23.24 -7.92 8.40
N ALA A 36 23.12 -9.23 8.10
CA ALA A 36 24.22 -10.04 7.61
C ALA A 36 24.80 -9.51 6.28
N ILE A 37 23.95 -9.10 5.33
CA ILE A 37 24.43 -8.54 4.06
C ILE A 37 25.09 -7.18 4.29
N ALA A 38 24.49 -6.33 5.13
CA ALA A 38 25.04 -5.01 5.41
C ALA A 38 26.41 -5.10 6.11
N THR A 39 26.55 -5.94 7.13
CA THR A 39 27.82 -6.11 7.87
C THR A 39 28.91 -6.73 7.01
N ASN A 40 28.57 -7.66 6.11
CA ASN A 40 29.52 -8.18 5.11
C ASN A 40 30.06 -7.11 4.15
N HIS A 41 29.32 -6.02 3.96
CA HIS A 41 29.76 -4.84 3.22
C HIS A 41 30.38 -3.75 4.12
N GLY A 42 30.68 -4.05 5.38
CA GLY A 42 31.31 -3.12 6.31
C GLY A 42 30.37 -2.08 6.91
N VAL A 43 29.05 -2.23 6.75
CA VAL A 43 28.07 -1.33 7.37
C VAL A 43 27.91 -1.67 8.86
N VAL A 44 28.03 -0.66 9.71
CA VAL A 44 27.81 -0.79 11.16
C VAL A 44 26.31 -0.83 11.43
N VAL A 45 25.85 -1.92 12.04
CA VAL A 45 24.46 -2.09 12.47
C VAL A 45 24.45 -2.46 13.95
N ALA A 46 23.97 -1.56 14.80
CA ALA A 46 23.93 -1.75 16.25
C ALA A 46 22.50 -1.98 16.75
N GLN A 47 21.51 -1.29 16.17
CA GLN A 47 20.13 -1.28 16.63
C GLN A 47 19.17 -1.40 15.44
N PRO A 48 19.13 -2.55 14.75
CA PRO A 48 18.18 -2.72 13.65
C PRO A 48 16.75 -2.62 14.19
N SER A 49 15.89 -1.86 13.51
CA SER A 49 14.49 -1.69 13.89
C SER A 49 13.57 -1.86 12.69
N VAL A 50 12.43 -2.53 12.91
CA VAL A 50 11.42 -2.73 11.87
C VAL A 50 10.58 -1.47 11.78
N LEU A 51 10.61 -0.83 10.61
CA LEU A 51 9.78 0.35 10.31
C LEU A 51 8.38 -0.06 9.85
N HIS A 52 8.29 -1.14 9.07
CA HIS A 52 7.04 -1.59 8.49
C HIS A 52 7.06 -3.09 8.21
N CYS A 53 5.92 -3.77 8.35
CA CYS A 53 5.79 -5.20 8.09
C CYS A 53 4.42 -5.50 7.45
N SER A 54 4.39 -5.54 6.12
CA SER A 54 3.23 -5.96 5.31
C SER A 54 3.68 -7.07 4.34
N ASN A 55 3.53 -6.87 3.02
CA ASN A 55 4.10 -7.72 1.98
C ASN A 55 5.64 -7.77 2.06
N ASN A 56 6.25 -6.65 2.45
CA ASN A 56 7.69 -6.51 2.69
C ASN A 56 7.95 -6.27 4.19
N VAL A 57 9.12 -6.68 4.67
CA VAL A 57 9.68 -6.24 5.95
C VAL A 57 10.66 -5.11 5.65
N VAL A 58 10.42 -3.94 6.23
CA VAL A 58 11.25 -2.74 6.05
C VAL A 58 12.03 -2.52 7.34
N VAL A 59 13.36 -2.56 7.27
CA VAL A 59 14.25 -2.54 8.43
C VAL A 59 15.21 -1.35 8.34
N HIS A 60 15.22 -0.47 9.34
CA HIS A 60 16.27 0.54 9.49
C HIS A 60 17.48 -0.08 10.16
N LEU A 61 18.68 0.13 9.59
CA LEU A 61 19.94 -0.45 10.03
C LEU A 61 20.75 0.55 10.88
N ALA A 62 20.14 1.06 11.94
CA ALA A 62 20.74 2.09 12.78
C ALA A 62 22.08 1.62 13.41
N PRO A 63 23.06 2.52 13.60
CA PRO A 63 22.97 3.97 13.38
C PRO A 63 23.20 4.40 11.92
N THR A 64 23.56 3.46 11.03
CA THR A 64 23.77 3.79 9.63
C THR A 64 22.43 4.18 8.98
N PRO A 65 22.34 5.30 8.23
CA PRO A 65 21.08 5.75 7.62
C PRO A 65 20.73 4.91 6.37
N VAL A 66 20.51 3.62 6.57
CA VAL A 66 20.16 2.63 5.54
C VAL A 66 18.90 1.89 5.93
N VAL A 67 18.00 1.71 4.97
CA VAL A 67 16.80 0.90 5.09
C VAL A 67 16.90 -0.30 4.17
N ALA A 68 16.66 -1.49 4.68
CA ALA A 68 16.48 -2.69 3.88
C ALA A 68 14.99 -2.92 3.61
N LYS A 69 14.60 -3.08 2.34
CA LYS A 69 13.28 -3.59 1.96
C LYS A 69 13.43 -5.06 1.63
N VAL A 70 12.87 -5.93 2.47
CA VAL A 70 13.05 -7.39 2.42
C VAL A 70 11.76 -8.11 2.06
N ALA A 71 11.88 -9.05 1.13
CA ALA A 71 10.80 -9.77 0.52
C ALA A 71 11.05 -11.28 0.56
N GLU A 72 9.97 -12.06 0.66
CA GLU A 72 10.08 -13.50 0.42
C GLU A 72 10.07 -13.80 -1.08
N THR A 73 10.95 -14.69 -1.53
CA THR A 73 11.10 -15.07 -2.94
C THR A 73 9.83 -15.69 -3.54
N SER A 74 8.98 -16.27 -2.70
CA SER A 74 7.67 -16.82 -3.05
C SER A 74 6.67 -15.74 -3.54
N HIS A 75 6.90 -14.47 -3.22
CA HIS A 75 6.05 -13.38 -3.69
C HIS A 75 6.29 -13.10 -5.18
N ARG A 76 5.37 -13.56 -6.03
CA ARG A 76 5.47 -13.54 -7.51
C ARG A 76 5.77 -12.16 -8.12
N ARG A 77 5.43 -11.06 -7.45
CA ARG A 77 5.71 -9.69 -7.94
C ARG A 77 7.14 -9.21 -7.62
N GLN A 78 7.91 -9.99 -6.88
CA GLN A 78 9.19 -9.56 -6.30
C GLN A 78 10.35 -10.44 -6.78
N GLY A 79 10.44 -10.56 -8.11
CA GLY A 79 11.61 -11.10 -8.80
C GLY A 79 12.82 -10.17 -8.70
N ALA A 80 14.04 -10.69 -8.89
CA ALA A 80 15.24 -9.87 -8.93
C ALA A 80 15.15 -8.76 -9.99
N ALA A 81 14.48 -9.03 -11.13
CA ALA A 81 14.20 -8.04 -12.17
C ALA A 81 13.27 -6.91 -11.69
N SER A 82 12.29 -7.21 -10.83
CA SER A 82 11.38 -6.19 -10.27
C SER A 82 12.14 -5.25 -9.34
N ILE A 83 12.96 -5.81 -8.45
CA ILE A 83 13.82 -5.03 -7.54
C ILE A 83 14.86 -4.22 -8.32
N ALA A 84 15.47 -4.81 -9.35
CA ALA A 84 16.42 -4.09 -10.21
C ALA A 84 15.77 -2.91 -10.93
N ARG A 85 14.55 -3.09 -11.45
CA ARG A 85 13.77 -2.00 -12.06
C ARG A 85 13.43 -0.91 -11.04
N GLU A 86 12.98 -1.27 -9.85
CA GLU A 86 12.68 -0.31 -8.79
C GLU A 86 13.91 0.52 -8.39
N LEU A 87 15.07 -0.14 -8.22
CA LEU A 87 16.35 0.52 -7.98
C LEU A 87 16.76 1.44 -9.13
N ALA A 88 16.53 1.03 -10.38
CA ALA A 88 16.82 1.86 -11.56
C ALA A 88 15.95 3.12 -11.59
N ILE A 89 14.65 3.00 -11.28
CA ILE A 89 13.73 4.14 -11.14
C ILE A 89 14.19 5.08 -10.03
N GLY A 90 14.49 4.54 -8.84
CA GLY A 90 14.95 5.33 -7.70
C GLY A 90 16.24 6.11 -8.00
N ARG A 91 17.23 5.48 -8.67
CA ARG A 91 18.46 6.18 -9.11
C ARG A 91 18.16 7.28 -10.12
N PHE A 92 17.30 7.01 -11.09
CA PHE A 92 16.94 7.97 -12.14
C PHE A 92 16.19 9.18 -11.57
N LEU A 93 15.27 8.96 -10.65
CA LEU A 93 14.54 10.05 -9.99
C LEU A 93 15.45 10.88 -9.10
N ALA A 94 16.35 10.23 -8.35
CA ALA A 94 17.34 10.91 -7.54
C ALA A 94 18.29 11.79 -8.37
N SER A 95 18.73 11.32 -9.54
CA SER A 95 19.59 12.13 -10.43
C SER A 95 18.91 13.37 -11.01
N ARG A 96 17.56 13.44 -10.92
CA ARG A 96 16.75 14.60 -11.32
C ARG A 96 16.26 15.44 -10.15
N ASN A 97 16.73 15.18 -8.93
CA ASN A 97 16.21 15.81 -7.71
C ASN A 97 14.68 15.71 -7.56
N ALA A 98 14.09 14.62 -8.08
CA ALA A 98 12.67 14.36 -7.95
C ALA A 98 12.32 14.01 -6.48
N PRO A 99 11.05 14.17 -6.05
CA PRO A 99 10.63 13.91 -4.67
C PRO A 99 10.60 12.40 -4.38
N THR A 100 11.76 11.79 -4.19
CA THR A 100 11.92 10.37 -3.88
C THR A 100 13.05 10.11 -2.88
N VAL A 101 13.01 8.95 -2.24
CA VAL A 101 14.16 8.45 -1.46
C VAL A 101 15.11 7.67 -2.38
N PRO A 102 16.40 8.05 -2.48
CA PRO A 102 17.34 7.36 -3.34
C PRO A 102 17.73 5.97 -2.78
N PRO A 103 18.12 5.03 -3.65
CA PRO A 103 18.84 3.84 -3.24
C PRO A 103 20.10 4.16 -2.42
N ALA A 104 20.50 3.25 -1.53
CA ALA A 104 21.68 3.44 -0.72
C ALA A 104 22.96 3.44 -1.59
N THR A 105 23.94 4.27 -1.21
CA THR A 105 25.27 4.35 -1.87
C THR A 105 26.41 3.88 -0.98
N ILE A 106 26.19 3.74 0.34
CA ILE A 106 27.18 3.27 1.31
C ILE A 106 27.49 1.77 1.17
N LEU A 107 26.61 1.03 0.48
CA LEU A 107 26.77 -0.37 0.11
C LEU A 107 26.08 -0.60 -1.24
N PRO A 108 26.38 -1.70 -1.96
CA PRO A 108 25.61 -2.06 -3.13
C PRO A 108 24.12 -2.18 -2.79
N ALA A 109 23.28 -1.36 -3.43
CA ALA A 109 21.84 -1.31 -3.12
C ALA A 109 21.08 -2.60 -3.46
N GLY A 110 21.68 -3.53 -4.21
CA GLY A 110 21.06 -4.76 -4.67
C GLY A 110 20.71 -4.75 -6.16
N PRO A 111 19.88 -5.70 -6.63
CA PRO A 111 19.15 -6.69 -5.83
C PRO A 111 20.07 -7.70 -5.14
N HIS A 112 19.75 -8.07 -3.90
CA HIS A 112 20.41 -9.14 -3.16
C HIS A 112 19.47 -10.34 -2.98
N SER A 113 20.03 -11.53 -2.73
CA SER A 113 19.26 -12.75 -2.47
C SER A 113 19.98 -13.64 -1.44
N THR A 114 19.25 -14.09 -0.41
CA THR A 114 19.77 -15.02 0.61
C THR A 114 18.63 -15.81 1.23
N ASP A 115 18.78 -17.12 1.42
CA ASP A 115 17.84 -17.98 2.15
C ASP A 115 16.35 -17.83 1.78
N GLY A 116 16.07 -17.73 0.48
CA GLY A 116 14.73 -17.54 -0.04
C GLY A 116 14.16 -16.13 0.21
N LEU A 117 14.99 -15.17 0.62
CA LEU A 117 14.68 -13.75 0.72
C LEU A 117 15.37 -12.98 -0.40
N LYS A 118 14.76 -11.86 -0.79
CA LYS A 118 15.34 -10.86 -1.69
C LYS A 118 15.22 -9.51 -1.04
N LEU A 119 16.22 -8.66 -1.24
CA LEU A 119 16.21 -7.33 -0.66
C LEU A 119 16.98 -6.32 -1.47
N ALA A 120 16.62 -5.06 -1.22
CA ALA A 120 17.33 -3.89 -1.69
C ALA A 120 17.53 -2.90 -0.55
N PHE A 121 18.59 -2.10 -0.65
CA PHE A 121 18.93 -1.09 0.33
C PHE A 121 18.68 0.32 -0.21
N TRP A 122 18.04 1.12 0.64
CA TRP A 122 17.62 2.49 0.39
C TRP A 122 18.25 3.41 1.43
N ARG A 123 18.38 4.69 1.12
CA ARG A 123 18.77 5.67 2.13
C ARG A 123 17.65 5.78 3.17
N TYR A 124 17.98 5.81 4.45
CA TYR A 124 17.00 6.19 5.47
C TYR A 124 16.66 7.66 5.31
N CYS A 125 15.37 7.96 5.21
CA CYS A 125 14.85 9.33 5.17
C CYS A 125 14.21 9.63 6.54
N PRO A 126 14.82 10.48 7.39
CA PRO A 126 14.12 10.99 8.56
C PRO A 126 12.80 11.64 8.15
N HIS A 127 11.73 11.24 8.79
CA HIS A 127 10.38 11.74 8.53
C HIS A 127 9.56 11.65 9.82
N ASP A 128 8.51 12.47 9.90
CA ASP A 128 7.52 12.32 10.95
C ASP A 128 6.56 11.20 10.57
N ALA A 129 6.62 10.08 11.30
CA ALA A 129 5.76 8.93 11.06
C ALA A 129 4.29 9.17 11.47
N ASN A 130 4.02 10.24 12.23
CA ASN A 130 2.67 10.62 12.66
C ASN A 130 2.09 11.77 11.82
N ALA A 131 2.90 12.42 10.99
CA ALA A 131 2.42 13.46 10.09
C ALA A 131 1.70 12.83 8.90
N GLU A 132 0.46 13.26 8.67
CA GLU A 132 -0.25 12.93 7.45
C GLU A 132 0.09 14.00 6.39
N PRO A 133 0.59 13.62 5.20
CA PRO A 133 0.86 14.59 4.15
C PRO A 133 -0.42 15.26 3.68
N ASP A 134 -0.41 16.59 3.61
CA ASP A 134 -1.51 17.40 3.07
C ASP A 134 -1.85 16.99 1.62
N GLY A 135 -3.14 16.98 1.28
CA GLY A 135 -3.64 16.55 -0.03
C GLY A 135 -3.16 17.43 -1.17
N HIS A 136 -3.09 18.76 -0.98
CA HIS A 136 -2.55 19.66 -2.00
C HIS A 136 -1.05 19.42 -2.19
N ALA A 137 -0.28 19.33 -1.08
CA ALA A 137 1.14 19.02 -1.11
C ALA A 137 1.43 17.67 -1.79
N ALA A 138 0.61 16.65 -1.54
CA ALA A 138 0.70 15.36 -2.22
C ALA A 138 0.46 15.49 -3.73
N GLY A 139 -0.55 16.27 -4.15
CA GLY A 139 -0.83 16.55 -5.55
C GLY A 139 0.33 17.22 -6.28
N TYR A 140 0.87 18.31 -5.72
CA TYR A 140 2.02 19.01 -6.32
C TYR A 140 3.29 18.15 -6.33
N SER A 141 3.54 17.39 -5.27
CA SER A 141 4.65 16.43 -5.22
C SER A 141 4.51 15.33 -6.28
N LEU A 142 3.31 14.80 -6.48
CA LEU A 142 3.03 13.80 -7.52
C LEU A 142 3.23 14.39 -8.93
N ALA A 143 2.80 15.63 -9.17
CA ALA A 143 3.02 16.30 -10.45
C ALA A 143 4.52 16.44 -10.75
N ALA A 144 5.32 16.89 -9.77
CA ALA A 144 6.77 16.96 -9.90
C ALA A 144 7.42 15.59 -10.14
N LEU A 145 6.92 14.53 -9.47
CA LEU A 145 7.36 13.15 -9.70
C LEU A 145 7.06 12.71 -11.15
N HIS A 146 5.84 12.94 -11.62
CA HIS A 146 5.41 12.58 -12.97
C HIS A 146 6.24 13.29 -14.04
N ASP A 147 6.62 14.55 -13.82
CA ASP A 147 7.46 15.30 -14.75
C ASP A 147 8.88 14.73 -14.81
N ALA A 148 9.46 14.33 -13.67
CA ALA A 148 10.73 13.62 -13.65
C ALA A 148 10.63 12.26 -14.37
N LEU A 149 9.61 11.45 -14.05
CA LEU A 149 9.36 10.14 -14.66
C LEU A 149 9.16 10.19 -16.17
N SER A 150 8.69 11.31 -16.73
CA SER A 150 8.49 11.46 -18.17
C SER A 150 9.76 11.22 -19.00
N GLY A 151 10.94 11.43 -18.41
CA GLY A 151 12.23 11.18 -19.05
C GLY A 151 12.85 9.82 -18.72
N TYR A 152 12.13 8.91 -18.04
CA TYR A 152 12.66 7.59 -17.67
C TYR A 152 12.87 6.74 -18.93
N PRO A 153 14.10 6.25 -19.19
CA PRO A 153 14.44 5.68 -20.49
C PRO A 153 14.09 4.19 -20.64
N ASN A 154 13.85 3.48 -19.53
CA ASN A 154 13.63 2.03 -19.58
C ASN A 154 12.14 1.69 -19.65
N GLU A 155 11.85 0.49 -20.14
CA GLU A 155 10.49 -0.01 -20.23
C GLU A 155 9.82 -0.18 -18.86
N LEU A 156 8.55 0.18 -18.81
CA LEU A 156 7.66 -0.05 -17.67
C LEU A 156 6.47 -0.90 -18.12
N PRO A 157 5.97 -1.82 -17.27
CA PRO A 157 4.79 -2.61 -17.60
C PRO A 157 3.56 -1.71 -17.79
N PRO A 158 2.54 -2.12 -18.56
CA PRO A 158 1.29 -1.38 -18.61
C PRO A 158 0.56 -1.45 -17.26
N PHE A 159 -0.15 -0.39 -16.90
CA PHE A 159 -0.96 -0.37 -15.67
C PHE A 159 -2.02 -1.48 -15.65
N THR A 160 -2.49 -1.91 -16.83
CA THR A 160 -3.44 -3.03 -16.99
C THR A 160 -2.90 -4.35 -16.47
N ALA A 161 -1.58 -4.54 -16.36
CA ALA A 161 -1.01 -5.74 -15.74
C ALA A 161 -1.49 -5.92 -14.29
N GLN A 162 -1.78 -4.83 -13.56
CA GLN A 162 -2.39 -4.89 -12.23
C GLN A 162 -3.84 -5.35 -12.29
N VAL A 163 -4.60 -4.88 -13.29
CA VAL A 163 -6.01 -5.22 -13.53
C VAL A 163 -6.16 -6.67 -13.95
N GLU A 164 -5.34 -7.13 -14.89
CA GLU A 164 -5.26 -8.52 -15.35
C GLU A 164 -4.90 -9.46 -14.20
N HIS A 165 -3.97 -9.04 -13.33
CA HIS A 165 -3.61 -9.81 -12.15
C HIS A 165 -4.78 -9.99 -11.17
N ALA A 166 -5.57 -8.94 -10.95
CA ALA A 166 -6.78 -9.04 -10.12
C ALA A 166 -7.79 -10.02 -10.74
N GLY A 167 -7.99 -9.96 -12.06
CA GLY A 167 -8.83 -10.92 -12.78
C GLY A 167 -8.34 -12.36 -12.62
N ALA A 168 -7.03 -12.58 -12.78
CA ALA A 168 -6.40 -13.89 -12.60
C ALA A 168 -6.61 -14.48 -11.19
N ILE A 169 -6.62 -13.63 -10.15
CA ILE A 169 -6.94 -14.05 -8.78
C ILE A 169 -8.41 -14.48 -8.67
N LEU A 170 -9.32 -13.70 -9.27
CA LEU A 170 -10.75 -13.99 -9.22
C LEU A 170 -11.11 -15.27 -9.97
N VAL A 171 -10.43 -15.62 -11.07
CA VAL A 171 -10.71 -16.83 -11.86
C VAL A 171 -9.85 -18.04 -11.49
N GLY A 172 -8.76 -17.83 -10.76
CA GLY A 172 -7.78 -18.86 -10.43
C GLY A 172 -8.18 -19.75 -9.25
N GLU A 173 -7.21 -20.02 -8.37
CA GLU A 173 -7.37 -20.88 -7.20
C GLU A 173 -8.57 -20.51 -6.32
N PRO A 174 -9.16 -21.47 -5.58
CA PRO A 174 -10.21 -21.19 -4.62
C PRO A 174 -9.79 -20.10 -3.61
N LEU A 175 -10.69 -19.15 -3.38
CA LEU A 175 -10.59 -18.13 -2.33
C LEU A 175 -11.56 -18.50 -1.21
N PRO A 176 -11.23 -19.45 -0.31
CA PRO A 176 -12.19 -20.04 0.63
C PRO A 176 -12.80 -19.02 1.62
N ALA A 177 -12.11 -17.90 1.86
CA ALA A 177 -12.63 -16.81 2.67
C ALA A 177 -13.67 -15.92 1.94
N LEU A 178 -13.77 -16.03 0.62
CA LEU A 178 -14.69 -15.25 -0.22
C LEU A 178 -15.88 -16.13 -0.64
N ALA A 179 -17.11 -15.70 -0.31
CA ALA A 179 -18.31 -16.42 -0.69
C ALA A 179 -18.42 -16.56 -2.21
N ALA A 180 -18.96 -17.69 -2.69
CA ALA A 180 -19.08 -17.97 -4.12
C ALA A 180 -19.88 -16.90 -4.88
N SER A 181 -20.95 -16.37 -4.28
CA SER A 181 -21.75 -15.27 -4.83
C SER A 181 -20.94 -13.99 -4.99
N ASP A 182 -20.13 -13.64 -4.00
CA ASP A 182 -19.31 -12.43 -4.00
C ASP A 182 -18.16 -12.56 -5.00
N ARG A 183 -17.56 -13.75 -5.11
CA ARG A 183 -16.56 -14.08 -6.14
C ARG A 183 -17.14 -13.94 -7.55
N ALA A 184 -18.35 -14.48 -7.79
CA ALA A 184 -19.04 -14.35 -9.08
C ALA A 184 -19.32 -12.87 -9.40
N PHE A 185 -19.84 -12.12 -8.42
CA PHE A 185 -20.07 -10.68 -8.55
C PHE A 185 -18.79 -9.91 -8.93
N LEU A 186 -17.69 -10.11 -8.18
CA LEU A 186 -16.41 -9.44 -8.46
C LEU A 186 -15.86 -9.85 -9.83
N THR A 187 -16.04 -11.11 -10.23
CA THR A 187 -15.61 -11.59 -11.55
C THR A 187 -16.38 -10.89 -12.68
N ASP A 188 -17.69 -10.77 -12.56
CA ASP A 188 -18.51 -10.08 -13.57
C ASP A 188 -18.28 -8.57 -13.58
N LEU A 189 -18.07 -7.97 -12.41
CA LEU A 189 -17.68 -6.56 -12.30
C LEU A 189 -16.32 -6.32 -12.98
N HIS A 190 -15.32 -7.16 -12.70
CA HIS A 190 -14.00 -7.09 -13.32
C HIS A 190 -14.08 -7.18 -14.85
N LYS A 191 -14.87 -8.12 -15.39
CA LYS A 191 -15.09 -8.24 -16.85
C LYS A 191 -15.70 -6.97 -17.45
N LYS A 192 -16.75 -6.43 -16.82
CA LYS A 192 -17.42 -5.19 -17.28
C LYS A 192 -16.45 -4.01 -17.28
N LEU A 193 -15.73 -3.79 -16.17
CA LEU A 193 -14.76 -2.71 -16.04
C LEU A 193 -13.60 -2.86 -17.03
N SER A 194 -13.11 -4.09 -17.25
CA SER A 194 -12.06 -4.37 -18.23
C SER A 194 -12.52 -4.06 -19.66
N ALA A 195 -13.76 -4.41 -20.02
CA ALA A 195 -14.34 -4.08 -21.32
C ALA A 195 -14.50 -2.56 -21.51
N THR A 196 -14.96 -1.84 -20.48
CA THR A 196 -15.03 -0.37 -20.51
C THR A 196 -13.64 0.24 -20.71
N LEU A 197 -12.63 -0.23 -19.97
CA LEU A 197 -11.26 0.27 -20.12
C LEU A 197 -10.70 0.02 -21.51
N ALA A 198 -10.92 -1.17 -22.08
CA ALA A 198 -10.45 -1.51 -23.42
C ALA A 198 -11.06 -0.62 -24.52
N ALA A 199 -12.28 -0.12 -24.31
CA ALA A 199 -12.96 0.80 -25.23
C ALA A 199 -12.59 2.29 -25.00
N THR A 200 -11.86 2.60 -23.93
CA THR A 200 -11.55 4.00 -23.55
C THR A 200 -10.21 4.44 -24.13
N PRO A 201 -10.13 5.57 -24.86
CA PRO A 201 -8.86 6.14 -25.28
C PRO A 201 -8.04 6.63 -24.09
N LEU A 202 -6.77 6.22 -24.00
CA LEU A 202 -5.89 6.56 -22.87
C LEU A 202 -4.66 7.33 -23.35
N ARG A 203 -4.29 8.38 -22.62
CA ARG A 203 -2.99 9.05 -22.75
C ARG A 203 -2.05 8.49 -21.70
N VAL A 204 -1.05 7.71 -22.14
CA VAL A 204 -0.15 7.01 -21.21
C VAL A 204 1.13 7.80 -20.95
N ARG A 205 1.60 7.76 -19.70
CA ARG A 205 2.91 8.24 -19.26
C ARG A 205 3.49 7.28 -18.22
N ALA A 206 4.76 7.44 -17.87
CA ALA A 206 5.35 6.74 -16.75
C ALA A 206 4.74 7.25 -15.43
N LEU A 207 4.34 6.31 -14.57
CA LEU A 207 3.61 6.54 -13.32
C LEU A 207 4.32 5.88 -12.13
N HIS A 208 3.98 6.32 -10.93
CA HIS A 208 4.33 5.60 -9.70
C HIS A 208 3.56 4.26 -9.60
N GLY A 209 2.30 4.24 -10.03
CA GLY A 209 1.47 3.04 -10.18
C GLY A 209 0.74 2.56 -8.93
N GLU A 210 1.15 3.01 -7.76
CA GLU A 210 0.57 2.71 -6.43
C GLU A 210 0.72 3.91 -5.49
N VAL A 211 0.05 5.00 -5.86
CA VAL A 211 0.04 6.22 -5.07
C VAL A 211 -0.97 6.10 -3.94
N HIS A 212 -0.53 6.39 -2.72
CA HIS A 212 -1.35 6.70 -1.55
C HIS A 212 -0.51 7.42 -0.50
N LEU A 213 -1.14 8.08 0.48
CA LEU A 213 -0.42 8.87 1.49
C LEU A 213 0.58 8.03 2.33
N GLY A 214 0.32 6.74 2.53
CA GLY A 214 1.28 5.83 3.18
C GLY A 214 2.60 5.61 2.41
N ASN A 215 2.67 5.93 1.11
CA ASN A 215 3.88 5.88 0.29
C ASN A 215 4.52 7.27 0.14
N LEU A 216 4.04 8.26 0.89
CA LEU A 216 4.54 9.63 0.86
C LEU A 216 5.10 10.01 2.24
N LEU A 217 6.42 10.03 2.36
CA LEU A 217 7.09 10.38 3.60
C LEU A 217 7.06 11.90 3.81
N ALA A 218 6.59 12.34 4.97
CA ALA A 218 6.65 13.74 5.42
C ALA A 218 8.07 14.08 5.94
N ALA A 219 9.00 14.31 5.02
CA ALA A 219 10.37 14.72 5.35
C ALA A 219 10.49 16.23 5.51
N ALA A 220 11.49 16.69 6.27
CA ALA A 220 11.73 18.11 6.54
C ALA A 220 11.96 18.93 5.25
N GLU A 221 12.54 18.32 4.21
CA GLU A 221 12.79 18.93 2.90
C GLU A 221 11.60 18.78 1.93
N GLY A 222 10.43 18.48 2.46
CA GLY A 222 9.20 18.23 1.71
C GLY A 222 8.94 16.75 1.41
N PRO A 223 7.77 16.43 0.84
CA PRO A 223 7.33 15.06 0.66
C PRO A 223 8.28 14.21 -0.20
N ARG A 224 8.41 12.91 0.12
CA ARG A 224 9.22 11.95 -0.65
C ARG A 224 8.43 10.68 -0.94
N TRP A 225 8.28 10.36 -2.22
CA TRP A 225 7.65 9.12 -2.69
C TRP A 225 8.58 7.92 -2.54
N VAL A 226 8.02 6.81 -2.08
CA VAL A 226 8.67 5.52 -1.92
C VAL A 226 7.84 4.40 -2.54
N ASP A 227 8.45 3.23 -2.71
CA ASP A 227 7.80 2.01 -3.20
C ASP A 227 7.36 2.03 -4.67
N PHE A 228 8.35 2.02 -5.56
CA PHE A 228 8.14 2.07 -7.02
C PHE A 228 7.96 0.67 -7.64
N GLU A 229 7.63 -0.35 -6.85
CA GLU A 229 7.47 -1.73 -7.35
C GLU A 229 6.30 -1.86 -8.35
N ALA A 230 5.31 -0.97 -8.22
CA ALA A 230 4.13 -0.91 -9.08
C ALA A 230 4.27 0.08 -10.26
N ALA A 231 5.44 0.70 -10.46
CA ALA A 231 5.66 1.67 -11.52
C ALA A 231 5.30 1.10 -12.89
N CYS A 232 4.56 1.88 -13.66
CA CYS A 232 3.91 1.40 -14.88
C CYS A 232 3.71 2.53 -15.91
N MET A 233 3.38 2.16 -17.14
CA MET A 233 2.83 3.06 -18.15
C MET A 233 1.31 3.10 -18.00
N GLY A 234 0.72 4.29 -17.84
CA GLY A 234 -0.73 4.45 -17.70
C GLY A 234 -1.21 5.90 -17.75
N PRO A 235 -2.54 6.10 -17.69
CA PRO A 235 -3.14 7.42 -17.59
C PRO A 235 -2.85 8.06 -16.23
N VAL A 236 -2.66 9.38 -16.17
CA VAL A 236 -2.37 10.10 -14.93
C VAL A 236 -3.45 9.86 -13.86
N GLU A 237 -4.69 9.69 -14.32
CA GLU A 237 -5.85 9.35 -13.53
C GLU A 237 -5.67 8.07 -12.70
N TRP A 238 -4.83 7.11 -13.15
CA TRP A 238 -4.55 5.88 -12.41
C TRP A 238 -3.84 6.13 -11.08
N ASP A 239 -2.86 7.03 -11.06
CA ASP A 239 -2.18 7.43 -9.82
C ASP A 239 -3.11 8.29 -8.95
N LEU A 240 -3.94 9.13 -9.57
CA LEU A 240 -4.92 9.96 -8.85
C LEU A 240 -6.07 9.17 -8.21
N THR A 241 -6.21 7.88 -8.51
CA THR A 241 -7.21 7.02 -7.83
C THR A 241 -6.96 6.90 -6.33
N GLY A 242 -5.71 7.00 -5.89
CA GLY A 242 -5.30 6.79 -4.49
C GLY A 242 -5.03 8.07 -3.71
N LEU A 243 -5.33 9.25 -4.28
CA LEU A 243 -5.21 10.55 -3.61
C LEU A 243 -6.58 11.20 -3.36
N PRO A 244 -6.68 12.05 -2.32
CA PRO A 244 -7.88 12.81 -2.04
C PRO A 244 -8.11 13.89 -3.11
N ASN A 245 -9.30 14.49 -3.14
CA ASN A 245 -9.70 15.35 -4.27
C ASN A 245 -8.91 16.67 -4.35
N GLU A 246 -8.38 17.12 -3.23
CA GLU A 246 -7.49 18.28 -3.07
C GLU A 246 -6.25 18.14 -3.97
N ALA A 247 -5.72 16.92 -4.11
CA ALA A 247 -4.58 16.64 -4.99
C ALA A 247 -4.86 16.92 -6.47
N LEU A 248 -6.13 16.92 -6.88
CA LEU A 248 -6.53 17.11 -8.27
C LEU A 248 -6.33 18.55 -8.76
N GLU A 249 -6.13 19.51 -7.85
CA GLU A 249 -5.80 20.90 -8.21
C GLU A 249 -4.47 21.00 -8.95
N ALA A 250 -3.50 20.13 -8.64
CA ALA A 250 -2.23 20.05 -9.34
C ALA A 250 -2.36 19.49 -10.77
N PHE A 251 -3.54 18.96 -11.15
CA PHE A 251 -3.78 18.28 -12.43
C PHE A 251 -4.97 18.92 -13.18
N PRO A 252 -4.81 20.13 -13.74
CA PRO A 252 -5.91 20.86 -14.37
C PRO A 252 -6.50 20.18 -15.62
N ARG A 253 -5.78 19.21 -16.20
CA ARG A 253 -6.18 18.46 -17.40
C ARG A 253 -6.72 17.06 -17.10
N VAL A 254 -6.97 16.73 -15.83
CA VAL A 254 -7.47 15.40 -15.44
C VAL A 254 -8.85 15.15 -16.03
N ASP A 255 -9.04 14.00 -16.66
CA ASP A 255 -10.37 13.54 -17.07
C ASP A 255 -11.09 12.95 -15.86
N ARG A 256 -12.07 13.70 -15.34
CA ARG A 256 -12.85 13.31 -14.15
C ARG A 256 -13.74 12.09 -14.40
N SER A 257 -14.17 11.86 -15.64
CA SER A 257 -14.97 10.68 -16.00
C SER A 257 -14.08 9.44 -16.01
N LEU A 258 -12.92 9.51 -16.65
CA LEU A 258 -11.92 8.44 -16.64
C LEU A 258 -11.43 8.14 -15.22
N LEU A 259 -11.18 9.17 -14.39
CA LEU A 259 -10.83 8.98 -12.99
C LEU A 259 -11.89 8.20 -12.21
N GLY A 260 -13.17 8.45 -12.46
CA GLY A 260 -14.27 7.68 -11.88
C GLY A 260 -14.20 6.19 -12.25
N ILE A 261 -14.05 5.90 -13.55
CA ILE A 261 -13.89 4.53 -14.05
C ILE A 261 -12.68 3.84 -13.41
N LEU A 262 -11.53 4.54 -13.34
CA LEU A 262 -10.30 3.97 -12.78
C LEU A 262 -10.37 3.78 -11.26
N ARG A 263 -11.12 4.61 -10.53
CA ARG A 263 -11.41 4.40 -9.11
C ARG A 263 -12.23 3.13 -8.88
N ASP A 264 -13.21 2.84 -9.75
CA ASP A 264 -13.97 1.59 -9.70
C ASP A 264 -13.07 0.38 -10.01
N VAL A 265 -12.22 0.49 -11.04
CA VAL A 265 -11.23 -0.53 -11.40
C VAL A 265 -10.27 -0.80 -10.24
N ARG A 266 -9.67 0.25 -9.66
CA ARG A 266 -8.75 0.13 -8.51
C ARG A 266 -9.44 -0.54 -7.33
N SER A 267 -10.69 -0.17 -7.03
CA SER A 267 -11.48 -0.76 -5.96
C SER A 267 -11.72 -2.25 -6.19
N CYS A 268 -12.07 -2.65 -7.42
CA CYS A 268 -12.22 -4.07 -7.79
C CYS A 268 -10.89 -4.84 -7.65
N CYS A 269 -9.77 -4.22 -8.04
CA CYS A 269 -8.44 -4.82 -7.89
C CYS A 269 -8.07 -5.05 -6.42
N VAL A 270 -8.23 -4.02 -5.58
CA VAL A 270 -7.94 -4.11 -4.14
C VAL A 270 -8.81 -5.18 -3.48
N ALA A 271 -10.11 -5.22 -3.81
CA ALA A 271 -11.01 -6.25 -3.31
C ALA A 271 -10.47 -7.66 -3.63
N ALA A 272 -10.08 -7.93 -4.88
CA ALA A 272 -9.50 -9.22 -5.26
C ALA A 272 -8.21 -9.56 -4.47
N TRP A 273 -7.32 -8.58 -4.28
CA TRP A 273 -6.06 -8.78 -3.57
C TRP A 273 -6.25 -9.07 -2.09
N CYS A 274 -7.19 -8.39 -1.43
CA CYS A 274 -7.50 -8.61 -0.01
C CYS A 274 -7.95 -10.04 0.30
N TRP A 275 -8.54 -10.76 -0.67
CA TRP A 275 -9.00 -12.14 -0.48
C TRP A 275 -7.92 -13.20 -0.75
N ARG A 276 -6.81 -12.82 -1.41
CA ARG A 276 -5.67 -13.72 -1.65
C ARG A 276 -4.77 -13.91 -0.41
N SER A 277 -4.69 -12.90 0.45
CA SER A 277 -3.83 -12.89 1.66
C SER A 277 -4.64 -12.55 2.92
N PRO A 278 -5.35 -13.51 3.53
CA PRO A 278 -6.19 -13.26 4.71
C PRO A 278 -5.41 -12.76 5.95
N GLY A 279 -4.10 -13.01 6.01
CA GLY A 279 -3.24 -12.70 7.17
C GLY A 279 -2.97 -11.21 7.43
N ALA A 280 -3.36 -10.31 6.53
CA ALA A 280 -3.30 -8.85 6.77
C ALA A 280 -4.42 -8.35 7.69
N ARG A 281 -5.48 -9.14 7.91
CA ARG A 281 -6.68 -8.71 8.65
C ARG A 281 -6.56 -8.86 10.17
N THR A 282 -5.66 -9.70 10.67
CA THR A 282 -5.68 -10.14 12.08
C THR A 282 -4.87 -9.28 13.06
N ARG A 283 -4.17 -8.22 12.63
CA ARG A 283 -3.37 -7.38 13.56
C ARG A 283 -3.87 -5.95 13.77
N ALA A 284 -4.73 -5.42 12.91
CA ALA A 284 -5.32 -4.09 13.13
C ALA A 284 -6.38 -4.09 14.26
N ALA A 285 -7.07 -5.21 14.47
CA ALA A 285 -8.14 -5.33 15.47
C ALA A 285 -7.65 -5.63 16.90
N ALA A 286 -6.40 -6.06 17.10
CA ALA A 286 -5.90 -6.47 18.41
C ALA A 286 -5.28 -5.34 19.26
N GLY A 287 -5.12 -4.13 18.69
CA GLY A 287 -4.46 -3.00 19.35
C GLY A 287 -5.38 -1.97 20.00
N ARG A 288 -6.71 -2.14 19.94
CA ARG A 288 -7.66 -1.19 20.55
C ARG A 288 -8.68 -1.97 21.37
N GLY A 289 -8.44 -2.04 22.68
CA GLY A 289 -9.49 -2.40 23.63
C GLY A 289 -10.61 -1.37 23.54
N VAL A 290 -11.69 -1.74 22.86
CA VAL A 290 -12.96 -1.01 22.92
C VAL A 290 -13.79 -1.68 24.01
N PRO A 291 -14.20 -0.96 25.08
CA PRO A 291 -15.10 -1.54 26.07
C PRO A 291 -16.46 -1.86 25.42
N PRO A 292 -17.14 -2.94 25.84
CA PRO A 292 -18.38 -3.35 25.21
C PRO A 292 -19.46 -2.26 25.36
N ALA A 293 -19.97 -1.77 24.23
CA ALA A 293 -21.12 -0.88 24.20
C ALA A 293 -22.39 -1.66 24.56
N SER A 294 -23.16 -1.12 25.49
CA SER A 294 -24.46 -1.62 25.93
C SER A 294 -25.44 -1.69 24.75
N ALA A 295 -26.12 -2.83 24.61
CA ALA A 295 -27.09 -3.07 23.56
C ALA A 295 -28.30 -2.12 23.64
N PRO A 296 -28.75 -1.51 22.53
CA PRO A 296 -30.05 -0.85 22.50
C PRO A 296 -31.16 -1.85 22.16
N THR A 297 -32.25 -1.73 22.91
CA THR A 297 -33.49 -2.50 22.85
C THR A 297 -34.17 -2.37 21.47
N GLN A 298 -34.59 -3.49 20.90
CA GLN A 298 -35.36 -3.56 19.66
C GLN A 298 -36.76 -2.96 19.80
N ALA A 299 -37.21 -2.23 18.77
CA ALA A 299 -38.63 -2.02 18.47
C ALA A 299 -38.87 -2.21 16.96
N PRO A 300 -39.95 -2.89 16.53
CA PRO A 300 -40.12 -3.28 15.13
C PRO A 300 -40.90 -2.23 14.35
N LEU A 301 -40.54 -1.97 13.08
CA LEU A 301 -41.39 -1.23 12.16
C LEU A 301 -41.46 -1.89 10.77
N LYS A 302 -42.70 -1.93 10.29
CA LYS A 302 -43.27 -2.70 9.18
C LYS A 302 -43.05 -2.02 7.81
N THR A 303 -42.91 -2.87 6.79
CA THR A 303 -43.27 -2.73 5.34
C THR A 303 -43.68 -1.36 4.76
N SER A 304 -43.02 -0.92 3.67
CA SER A 304 -43.55 -0.86 2.28
C SER A 304 -42.96 0.27 1.40
N HIS A 305 -42.62 -0.12 0.15
CA HIS A 305 -42.62 0.56 -1.16
C HIS A 305 -41.91 1.91 -1.50
N ARG A 306 -41.25 1.82 -2.67
CA ARG A 306 -40.92 2.81 -3.74
C ARG A 306 -39.73 3.77 -3.56
N LEU A 307 -38.77 3.59 -4.49
CA LEU A 307 -37.70 4.53 -4.85
C LEU A 307 -38.26 5.78 -5.54
N PRO A 308 -37.66 6.97 -5.31
CA PRO A 308 -37.60 8.01 -6.32
C PRO A 308 -36.17 8.26 -6.81
N THR A 309 -36.10 8.48 -8.11
CA THR A 309 -34.96 8.93 -8.92
C THR A 309 -34.61 10.40 -8.62
N SER A 310 -33.31 10.72 -8.73
CA SER A 310 -32.68 12.05 -8.75
C SER A 310 -32.51 12.83 -7.42
N ALA A 311 -31.25 13.00 -6.99
CA ALA A 311 -30.76 14.20 -6.28
C ALA A 311 -29.22 14.17 -6.22
N PHE A 312 -28.59 14.87 -7.15
CA PHE A 312 -27.18 15.27 -7.08
C PHE A 312 -27.07 16.55 -6.22
N ALA A 313 -25.98 16.63 -5.45
CA ALA A 313 -25.39 17.80 -4.80
C ALA A 313 -25.85 18.23 -3.39
N ARG A 314 -24.81 18.55 -2.59
CA ARG A 314 -24.74 19.37 -1.37
C ARG A 314 -25.27 18.77 -0.08
N THR A 315 -24.35 18.16 0.67
CA THR A 315 -23.97 18.51 2.05
C THR A 315 -22.90 17.51 2.51
N GLY A 316 -21.91 17.98 3.28
CA GLY A 316 -20.87 17.16 3.88
C GLY A 316 -21.47 16.23 4.93
N SER A 317 -21.69 14.97 4.56
CA SER A 317 -21.72 13.81 5.44
C SER A 317 -21.72 12.54 4.58
N TRP A 318 -20.97 11.54 5.06
CA TRP A 318 -20.99 10.11 4.70
C TRP A 318 -21.93 9.69 3.57
N ARG A 319 -21.37 9.32 2.40
CA ARG A 319 -22.11 8.62 1.34
C ARG A 319 -21.53 7.23 1.15
N GLY A 320 -22.24 6.22 1.68
CA GLY A 320 -22.00 4.83 1.29
C GLY A 320 -22.34 4.64 -0.18
N ALA A 321 -21.43 4.03 -0.93
CA ALA A 321 -21.75 3.50 -2.25
C ALA A 321 -22.29 2.07 -2.08
N THR A 322 -23.50 1.83 -2.58
CA THR A 322 -24.04 0.49 -2.77
C THR A 322 -23.67 0.03 -4.17
N LEU A 323 -22.80 -0.98 -4.26
CA LEU A 323 -22.58 -1.74 -5.49
C LEU A 323 -23.31 -3.08 -5.32
N GLY A 324 -24.50 -3.21 -5.92
CA GLY A 324 -25.24 -4.48 -5.94
C GLY A 324 -25.68 -5.05 -4.58
N GLY A 325 -25.83 -4.20 -3.55
CA GLY A 325 -26.21 -4.63 -2.20
C GLY A 325 -25.02 -4.81 -1.23
N LEU A 326 -23.78 -4.72 -1.71
CA LEU A 326 -22.60 -4.56 -0.85
C LEU A 326 -22.47 -3.08 -0.45
N ARG A 327 -22.51 -2.79 0.85
CA ARG A 327 -22.14 -1.48 1.39
C ARG A 327 -20.63 -1.45 1.63
N PHE A 328 -19.93 -0.65 0.86
CA PHE A 328 -18.52 -0.37 1.11
C PHE A 328 -18.41 0.87 2.00
N ARG A 329 -17.82 0.72 3.19
CA ARG A 329 -17.28 1.86 3.94
C ARG A 329 -15.86 2.10 3.42
N PHE A 330 -15.69 3.16 2.66
CA PHE A 330 -14.39 3.78 2.47
C PHE A 330 -14.27 4.88 3.53
N PRO A 331 -13.15 5.00 4.27
CA PRO A 331 -12.88 6.22 4.98
C PRO A 331 -12.75 7.33 3.92
N CYS A 332 -13.75 8.21 3.86
CA CYS A 332 -13.48 9.57 3.45
C CYS A 332 -12.56 10.14 4.55
N GLU A 333 -11.46 10.77 4.13
CA GLU A 333 -10.38 11.32 4.96
C GLU A 333 -9.31 10.29 5.37
N GLY A 334 -8.17 10.38 4.68
CA GLY A 334 -6.82 10.31 5.27
C GLY A 334 -6.26 9.02 5.87
N ALA A 335 -7.08 8.01 6.15
CA ALA A 335 -6.57 6.78 6.73
C ALA A 335 -6.09 5.79 5.66
N ALA A 336 -4.86 5.32 5.83
CA ALA A 336 -4.19 4.25 5.10
C ALA A 336 -5.15 3.19 4.51
N LEU A 337 -4.91 2.82 3.25
CA LEU A 337 -5.46 1.64 2.59
C LEU A 337 -5.24 0.40 3.49
N LEU A 338 -6.21 0.05 4.36
CA LEU A 338 -6.40 -1.30 4.94
C LEU A 338 -7.57 -1.43 5.95
N GLU A 339 -8.67 -0.68 5.84
CA GLU A 339 -9.90 -1.03 6.58
C GLU A 339 -11.11 -1.17 5.65
N CYS A 340 -11.24 -2.34 5.01
CA CYS A 340 -12.55 -2.79 4.52
C CYS A 340 -13.30 -3.46 5.68
N CYS A 341 -13.99 -2.67 6.50
CA CYS A 341 -14.96 -3.19 7.46
C CYS A 341 -16.24 -3.58 6.71
N PHE A 342 -16.46 -4.88 6.52
CA PHE A 342 -17.73 -5.44 6.04
C PHE A 342 -18.67 -5.62 7.24
N ALA A 343 -19.69 -4.77 7.38
CA ALA A 343 -20.82 -5.06 8.25
C ALA A 343 -21.87 -5.84 7.45
N ARG A 344 -22.17 -7.08 7.87
CA ARG A 344 -23.44 -7.72 7.52
C ARG A 344 -24.47 -7.21 8.53
N ASP A 345 -25.55 -6.61 8.05
CA ASP A 345 -26.78 -6.57 8.85
C ASP A 345 -27.40 -7.98 8.76
N GLY A 346 -27.42 -8.67 9.89
CA GLY A 346 -27.91 -10.05 10.04
C GLY A 346 -27.27 -10.71 11.24
#